data_AF-A0A1I6BMQ2-F1
#
_entry.id   AF-A0A1I6BMQ2-F1
#
_cell.length_a   1.000
_cell.length_b   1.000
_cell.length_c   1.000
_cell.angle_alpha   90.00
_cell.angle_beta   90.00
_cell.angle_gamma   90.00
#
_symmetry.space_group_name_H-M   'P 1'
#
loop_
_entity.id
_entity.type
_entity.pdbx_description
1 polymer ?
#
loop_
_entity_poly.entity_id
_entity_poly.type
_entity_poly.pdbx_seq_one_letter_code
_entity_poly.pdbx_strand_id
1 'polypeptide(L)'
;MVLHIQPHELAPLYLQAREGYDACINHPENGHLHAQAPVPLSEISVRHGEVKAVFSPATPGTYQLEVQLWLYVQEAYFGQYVYLMNAAEEVLEDKLVFY
;
A
#
# COMPACT_ATOMS: atom_id res chain seq x y z
N MET A 1 16.47 -19.47 -2.68
CA MET A 1 16.61 -18.15 -2.02
C MET A 1 15.71 -18.17 -0.81
N VAL A 2 16.22 -17.77 0.35
CA VAL A 2 15.49 -17.77 1.63
C VAL A 2 15.38 -16.32 2.07
N LEU A 3 14.15 -15.83 2.30
CA LEU A 3 13.92 -14.53 2.91
C LEU A 3 13.81 -14.73 4.43
N HIS A 4 14.65 -14.04 5.17
CA HIS A 4 14.53 -13.93 6.63
C HIS A 4 13.88 -12.58 6.91
N ILE A 5 12.62 -12.60 7.35
CA ILE A 5 11.89 -11.39 7.73
C ILE A 5 11.52 -11.51 9.21
N GLN A 6 11.93 -10.52 9.98
CA GLN A 6 11.52 -10.34 11.36
C GLN A 6 10.31 -9.41 11.42
N PRO A 7 9.38 -9.61 12.36
CA PRO A 7 8.17 -8.77 12.46
C PRO A 7 8.46 -7.26 12.57
N HIS A 8 9.58 -6.88 13.20
CA HIS A 8 9.96 -5.47 13.34
C HIS A 8 10.43 -4.84 12.03
N GLU A 9 10.90 -5.64 11.08
CA GLU A 9 11.32 -5.18 9.75
C GLU A 9 10.12 -4.83 8.85
N LEU A 10 8.91 -5.25 9.23
CA LEU A 10 7.68 -4.90 8.52
C LEU A 10 7.15 -3.50 8.89
N ALA A 11 7.45 -3.01 10.09
CA ALA A 11 6.92 -1.73 10.56
C ALA A 11 7.35 -0.53 9.67
N PRO A 12 8.61 -0.42 9.21
CA PRO A 12 9.02 0.61 8.26
C PRO A 12 8.26 0.53 6.93
N LEU A 13 7.99 -0.68 6.43
CA LEU A 13 7.26 -0.87 5.17
C LEU A 13 5.83 -0.33 5.25
N TYR A 14 5.13 -0.60 6.36
CA TYR A 14 3.79 -0.06 6.58
C TYR A 14 3.80 1.46 6.77
N LEU A 15 4.85 2.02 7.40
CA LEU A 15 5.00 3.47 7.53
C LEU A 15 5.13 4.13 6.16
N GLN A 16 6.02 3.63 5.31
CA GLN A 16 6.21 4.12 3.94
C GLN A 16 4.93 4.01 3.11
N ALA A 17 4.24 2.86 3.18
CA ALA A 17 2.96 2.70 2.49
C ALA A 17 1.92 3.71 2.99
N ARG A 18 1.95 4.07 4.28
CA ARG A 18 1.00 5.04 4.84
C ARG A 18 1.30 6.46 4.39
N GLU A 19 2.58 6.83 4.35
CA GLU A 19 3.03 8.09 3.76
C GLU A 19 2.64 8.18 2.28
N GLY A 20 2.76 7.08 1.53
CA GLY A 20 2.29 6.98 0.15
C GLY A 20 0.78 7.18 0.02
N TYR A 21 -0.02 6.52 0.87
CA TYR A 21 -1.47 6.72 0.91
C TYR A 21 -1.84 8.17 1.20
N ASP A 22 -1.22 8.77 2.22
CA ASP A 22 -1.49 10.16 2.60
C ASP A 22 -1.10 11.13 1.47
N ALA A 23 0.03 10.89 0.79
CA ALA A 23 0.40 11.67 -0.39
C ALA A 23 -0.62 11.49 -1.53
N CYS A 24 -1.07 10.26 -1.78
CA CYS A 24 -2.04 9.93 -2.82
C CYS A 24 -3.37 10.68 -2.64
N ILE A 25 -3.97 10.64 -1.43
CA ILE A 25 -5.28 11.26 -1.16
C ILE A 25 -5.24 12.79 -1.07
N ASN A 26 -4.06 13.36 -0.81
CA ASN A 26 -3.84 14.80 -0.70
C ASN A 26 -3.24 15.41 -1.98
N HIS A 27 -2.88 14.60 -2.98
CA HIS A 27 -2.31 15.10 -4.21
C HIS A 27 -3.34 15.91 -5.01
N PRO A 28 -3.02 17.13 -5.50
CA PRO A 28 -3.98 17.99 -6.20
C PRO A 28 -4.63 17.32 -7.42
N GLU A 29 -3.88 16.52 -8.17
CA GLU A 29 -4.39 15.81 -9.36
C GLU A 29 -5.37 14.68 -9.00
N ASN A 30 -5.30 14.19 -7.75
CA ASN A 30 -6.17 13.17 -7.21
C ASN A 30 -7.42 13.73 -6.51
N GLY A 31 -7.68 15.03 -6.66
CA GLY A 31 -8.89 15.67 -6.11
C GLY A 31 -10.20 14.98 -6.53
N HIS A 32 -10.20 14.31 -7.68
CA HIS A 32 -11.34 13.52 -8.15
C HIS A 32 -11.71 12.33 -7.24
N LEU A 33 -10.76 11.80 -6.45
CA LEU A 33 -11.02 10.71 -5.51
C LEU A 33 -12.02 11.10 -4.43
N HIS A 34 -12.00 12.36 -3.98
CA HIS A 34 -12.94 12.88 -2.99
C HIS A 34 -14.39 12.88 -3.49
N ALA A 35 -14.61 12.94 -4.81
CA ALA A 35 -15.93 12.87 -5.41
C ALA A 35 -16.37 11.43 -5.73
N GLN A 36 -15.42 10.49 -5.89
CA GLN A 36 -15.70 9.09 -6.21
C GLN A 36 -15.87 8.22 -4.97
N ALA A 37 -15.23 8.59 -3.86
CA ALA A 37 -15.41 7.89 -2.61
C ALA A 37 -16.84 8.12 -2.06
N PRO A 38 -17.61 7.07 -1.72
CA PRO A 38 -18.92 7.19 -1.11
C PRO A 38 -18.91 7.85 0.28
N VAL A 39 -17.72 8.01 0.88
CA VAL A 39 -17.52 8.69 2.16
C VAL A 39 -16.32 9.65 2.07
N PRO A 40 -16.25 10.68 2.93
CA PRO A 40 -15.07 11.52 3.02
C PRO A 40 -13.81 10.68 3.29
N LEU A 41 -12.72 10.94 2.56
CA LEU A 41 -11.47 10.19 2.74
C LEU A 41 -10.90 10.30 4.16
N SER A 42 -11.24 11.38 4.89
CA SER A 42 -10.89 11.57 6.30
C SER A 42 -11.60 10.62 7.27
N GLU A 43 -12.71 10.00 6.87
CA GLU A 43 -13.44 9.01 7.68
C GLU A 43 -12.91 7.58 7.47
N ILE A 44 -12.00 7.39 6.51
CA ILE A 44 -11.39 6.10 6.23
C ILE A 44 -10.29 5.83 7.25
N SER A 45 -10.47 4.77 8.03
CA SER A 45 -9.43 4.23 8.90
C SER A 45 -8.52 3.28 8.12
N VAL A 46 -7.20 3.50 8.25
CA VAL A 46 -6.17 2.72 7.56
C VAL A 46 -5.55 1.71 8.54
N ARG A 47 -5.53 0.43 8.16
CA ARG A 47 -4.99 -0.69 8.95
C ARG A 47 -3.91 -1.42 8.16
N HIS A 48 -2.98 -2.07 8.86
CA HIS A 48 -1.96 -2.90 8.20
C HIS A 48 -2.63 -4.11 7.54
N GLY A 49 -2.35 -4.31 6.25
CA GLY A 49 -2.74 -5.49 5.51
C GLY A 49 -1.58 -6.46 5.32
N GLU A 50 -1.58 -7.17 4.20
CA GLU A 50 -0.56 -8.15 3.86
C GLU A 50 0.73 -7.50 3.32
N VAL A 51 1.86 -8.19 3.48
CA VAL A 51 3.10 -7.90 2.72
C VAL A 51 3.44 -9.12 1.88
N LYS A 52 3.63 -8.93 0.58
CA LYS A 52 3.97 -10.01 -0.36
C LYS A 52 5.29 -9.72 -1.03
N ALA A 53 6.15 -10.73 -1.11
CA ALA A 53 7.34 -10.70 -1.94
C ALA A 53 7.09 -11.50 -3.22
N VAL A 54 7.18 -10.84 -4.37
CA VAL A 54 6.94 -11.44 -5.69
C VAL A 54 8.26 -11.59 -6.42
N PHE A 55 8.50 -12.78 -6.96
CA PHE A 55 9.73 -13.13 -7.68
C PHE A 55 9.41 -13.43 -9.14
N SER A 56 10.24 -12.91 -10.03
CA SER A 56 10.15 -13.21 -11.46
C SER A 56 11.22 -14.22 -11.87
N PRO A 57 10.86 -15.32 -12.55
CA PRO A 57 11.85 -16.24 -13.11
C PRO A 57 12.67 -15.58 -14.24
N ALA A 58 12.16 -14.51 -14.87
CA ALA A 58 12.86 -13.78 -15.91
C ALA A 58 14.00 -12.92 -15.37
N THR A 59 13.96 -12.55 -14.08
CA THR A 59 14.95 -11.67 -13.45
C THR A 59 15.45 -12.28 -12.14
N PRO A 60 16.27 -13.34 -12.21
CA PRO A 60 16.74 -14.06 -11.04
C PRO A 60 17.49 -13.14 -10.07
N GLY A 61 17.19 -13.26 -8.77
CA GLY A 61 17.84 -12.47 -7.71
C GLY A 61 17.20 -11.10 -7.44
N THR A 62 16.13 -10.75 -8.16
CA THR A 62 15.33 -9.56 -7.87
C THR A 62 13.95 -9.95 -7.32
N TYR A 63 13.36 -9.05 -6.53
CA TYR A 63 12.00 -9.19 -6.04
C TYR A 63 11.31 -7.83 -5.95
N GLN A 64 9.99 -7.90 -5.91
CA GLN A 64 9.13 -6.77 -5.62
C GLN A 64 8.42 -7.03 -4.29
N LEU A 65 8.22 -5.98 -3.50
CA LEU A 65 7.40 -6.01 -2.31
C LEU A 65 6.10 -5.27 -2.58
N GLU A 66 4.99 -5.95 -2.36
CA GLU A 66 3.66 -5.36 -2.28
C GLU A 66 3.31 -5.20 -0.80
N VAL A 67 3.15 -3.96 -0.34
CA VAL A 67 2.69 -3.65 1.00
C VAL A 67 1.25 -3.17 0.90
N GLN A 68 0.34 -3.88 1.55
CA GLN A 68 -1.08 -3.53 1.55
C GLN A 68 -1.46 -2.79 2.82
N LEU A 69 -2.27 -1.75 2.65
CA LEU A 69 -3.04 -1.13 3.71
C LEU A 69 -4.51 -1.39 3.45
N TRP A 70 -5.22 -1.86 4.47
CA TRP A 70 -6.66 -2.08 4.38
C TRP A 70 -7.41 -0.84 4.85
N LEU A 71 -8.43 -0.48 4.09
CA LEU A 71 -9.23 0.71 4.30
C LEU A 71 -10.56 0.29 4.91
N TYR A 72 -10.96 0.96 5.99
CA TYR A 72 -12.15 0.63 6.75
C TYR A 72 -13.00 1.87 7.02
N VAL A 73 -14.31 1.71 6.89
CA VAL A 73 -15.32 2.72 7.24
C VAL A 73 -16.25 2.08 8.26
N GLN A 74 -16.35 2.67 9.45
CA GLN A 74 -17.20 2.14 10.53
C GLN A 74 -17.00 0.63 10.78
N GLU A 75 -15.74 0.17 10.86
CA GLU A 75 -15.35 -1.26 11.00
C GLU A 75 -15.64 -2.17 9.81
N ALA A 76 -16.30 -1.70 8.74
CA ALA A 76 -16.47 -2.45 7.51
C ALA A 76 -15.27 -2.28 6.58
N TYR A 77 -14.78 -3.39 6.00
CA TYR A 77 -13.76 -3.34 4.96
C TYR A 77 -14.31 -2.62 3.73
N PHE A 78 -13.59 -1.59 3.30
CA PHE A 78 -14.03 -0.65 2.27
C PHE A 78 -13.12 -0.66 1.04
N GLY A 79 -11.86 -1.06 1.21
CA GLY A 79 -10.89 -0.95 0.13
C GLY A 79 -9.49 -1.33 0.56
N GLN A 80 -8.55 -1.09 -0.35
CA GLN A 80 -7.13 -1.22 -0.05
C GLN A 80 -6.30 -0.21 -0.80
N TYR A 81 -5.18 0.15 -0.18
CA TYR A 81 -4.08 0.81 -0.84
C TYR A 81 -2.92 -0.18 -0.95
N VAL A 82 -2.32 -0.27 -2.13
CA VAL A 82 -1.20 -1.16 -2.42
C VAL A 82 -0.01 -0.29 -2.78
N TYR A 83 1.11 -0.51 -2.10
CA TYR A 83 2.37 0.18 -2.32
C TYR A 83 3.40 -0.82 -2.84
N LEU A 84 3.86 -0.64 -4.07
CA LEU A 84 4.80 -1.55 -4.74
C LEU A 84 6.19 -0.94 -4.78
N MET A 85 7.19 -1.69 -4.30
CA MET A 85 8.59 -1.30 -4.35
C MET A 85 9.48 -2.43 -4.86
N ASN A 86 10.63 -2.08 -5.41
CA ASN A 86 11.66 -3.06 -5.77
C ASN A 86 12.61 -3.36 -4.60
N ALA A 87 13.53 -4.30 -4.81
CA ALA A 87 14.54 -4.66 -3.81
C ALA A 87 15.53 -3.53 -3.44
N ALA A 88 15.56 -2.43 -4.19
CA ALA A 88 16.34 -1.23 -3.89
C ALA A 88 15.51 -0.17 -3.13
N GLU A 89 14.31 -0.53 -2.64
CA GLU A 89 13.35 0.35 -1.95
C GLU A 89 12.83 1.50 -2.83
N GLU A 90 12.99 1.40 -4.15
CA GLU A 90 12.42 2.36 -5.08
C GLU A 90 10.95 2.03 -5.31
N VAL A 91 10.10 3.04 -5.21
CA VAL A 91 8.67 2.94 -5.51
C VAL A 91 8.48 2.71 -6.99
N LEU A 92 7.81 1.62 -7.33
CA LEU A 92 7.48 1.28 -8.71
C LEU A 92 6.11 1.83 -9.10
N GLU A 93 5.13 1.60 -8.22
CA GLU A 93 3.76 2.07 -8.38
C GLU A 93 3.04 2.07 -7.03
N ASP A 94 1.92 2.76 -6.99
CA ASP A 94 0.93 2.59 -5.95
C ASP A 94 -0.48 2.49 -6.55
N LYS A 95 -1.42 1.98 -5.75
CA LYS A 95 -2.79 1.80 -6.21
C LYS A 95 -3.76 1.95 -5.06
N LEU A 96 -4.77 2.80 -5.25
CA LEU A 96 -5.92 2.92 -4.37
C LEU A 96 -7.14 2.26 -5.00
N VAL A 97 -7.81 1.37 -4.27
CA VAL A 97 -9.01 0.66 -4.72
C VAL A 97 -10.09 0.74 -3.65
N PHE A 98 -11.27 1.21 -4.06
CA PHE A 98 -12.50 1.15 -3.29
C PHE A 98 -13.41 0.04 -3.83
N TYR A 99 -14.11 -0.69 -2.96
CA TYR A 99 -15.00 -1.80 -3.31
C TYR A 99 -16.48 -1.45 -3.12
#